data_AF-A0A963ETP9-F1
#
_entry.id   AF-A0A963ETP9-F1
#
_cell.length_a   1.000
_cell.length_b   1.000
_cell.length_c   1.000
_cell.angle_alpha   90.00
_cell.angle_beta   90.00
_cell.angle_gamma   90.00
#
_symmetry.space_group_name_H-M   'P 1'
#
loop_
_entity.id
_entity.type
_entity.pdbx_description
1 polymer ?
#
loop_
_entity_poly.entity_id
_entity_poly.type
_entity_poly.pdbx_seq_one_letter_code
_entity_poly.pdbx_strand_id
1 'polypeptide(L)' 'MFDNSMTIEGFDDEIAAAIGEEERRQEDHIELIASENYTSPR' A
#
# COMPACT_ATOMS: atom_id res chain seq x y z
N MET A 1 12.68 -17.83 14.09
CA MET A 1 13.00 -17.57 12.67
C MET A 1 11.71 -17.11 12.04
N PHE A 2 11.70 -16.04 11.25
CA PHE A 2 10.47 -15.51 10.64
C PHE A 2 10.04 -16.41 9.47
N ASP A 3 8.74 -16.68 9.38
CA ASP A 3 8.16 -17.46 8.30
C ASP A 3 7.80 -16.51 7.14
N ASN A 4 8.05 -16.95 5.90
CA ASN A 4 7.66 -16.21 4.69
C ASN A 4 6.14 -16.14 4.51
N SER A 5 5.37 -16.93 5.26
CA SER A 5 3.91 -16.85 5.29
C SER A 5 3.39 -15.68 6.14
N MET A 6 4.26 -14.99 6.90
CA MET A 6 3.85 -13.87 7.73
C MET A 6 3.43 -12.68 6.86
N THR A 7 2.19 -12.24 7.04
CA THR A 7 1.59 -11.09 6.34
C THR A 7 1.22 -9.99 7.34
N ILE A 8 0.99 -8.77 6.83
CA ILE A 8 0.45 -7.69 7.66
C ILE A 8 -1.01 -8.02 8.02
N GLU A 9 -1.80 -8.48 7.05
CA GLU A 9 -3.13 -9.04 7.30
C GLU A 9 -3.06 -10.22 8.28
N GLY A 10 -3.92 -10.23 9.30
CA GLY A 10 -3.94 -11.21 10.39
C GLY A 10 -2.93 -10.95 11.52
N PHE A 11 -1.95 -10.06 11.30
CA PHE A 11 -1.06 -9.56 12.36
C PHE A 11 -1.51 -8.18 12.86
N ASP A 12 -1.78 -7.27 11.92
CA ASP A 12 -2.28 -5.92 12.15
C ASP A 12 -3.29 -5.55 11.05
N ASP A 13 -4.56 -5.88 11.30
CA ASP A 13 -5.64 -5.68 10.34
C ASP A 13 -5.95 -4.20 10.09
N GLU A 14 -5.68 -3.33 11.06
CA GLU A 14 -5.90 -1.89 10.91
C GLU A 14 -4.91 -1.30 9.90
N ILE A 15 -3.63 -1.64 10.02
CA ILE A 15 -2.61 -1.22 9.06
C ILE A 15 -2.83 -1.87 7.69
N ALA A 16 -3.20 -3.16 7.64
CA ALA A 16 -3.52 -3.82 6.37
C ALA A 16 -4.66 -3.12 5.62
N ALA A 17 -5.73 -2.74 6.34
CA ALA A 17 -6.84 -1.99 5.77
C ALA A 17 -6.40 -0.61 5.25
N ALA A 18 -5.60 0.12 6.02
CA ALA A 18 -5.11 1.45 5.63
C ALA A 18 -4.23 1.41 4.38
N ILE A 19 -3.38 0.38 4.21
CA ILE A 19 -2.58 0.19 2.99
C ILE A 19 -3.50 0.02 1.77
N GLY A 20 -4.52 -0.84 1.88
CA GLY A 20 -5.47 -1.06 0.78
C GLY A 20 -6.34 0.16 0.45
N GLU A 21 -6.63 1.03 1.42
CA GLU A 21 -7.30 2.31 1.17
C GLU A 21 -6.41 3.30 0.44
N GLU A 22 -5.12 3.36 0.76
CA GLU A 22 -4.15 4.22 0.08
C GLU A 22 -3.89 3.78 -1.36
N GLU A 23 -3.76 2.46 -1.60
CA GLU A 23 -3.67 1.91 -2.96
C GLU A 23 -4.87 2.35 -3.81
N ARG A 24 -6.08 2.24 -3.26
CA ARG A 24 -7.30 2.69 -3.95
C ARG A 24 -7.29 4.20 -4.19
N ARG A 25 -6.89 5.00 -3.19
CA ARG A 25 -6.81 6.47 -3.32
C ARG A 25 -5.86 6.88 -4.45
N GLN A 26 -4.74 6.18 -4.59
CA GLN A 26 -3.76 6.43 -5.65
C GLN A 26 -4.31 6.16 -7.06
N GLU A 27 -5.23 5.21 -7.20
CA GLU A 27 -5.90 4.89 -8.47
C GLU A 27 -7.08 5.83 -8.76
N ASP A 28 -7.86 6.18 -7.74
CA ASP A 28 -9.07 7.00 -7.87
C ASP A 28 -8.76 8.49 -8.11
N HIS A 29 -7.56 8.95 -7.72
CA HIS A 29 -7.17 10.37 -7.79
C HIS A 29 -6.19 10.63 -8.94
N ILE A 30 -6.40 11.72 -9.68
CA ILE A 30 -5.41 12.23 -10.63
C ILE A 30 -4.32 12.95 -9.82
N GLU A 31 -3.12 12.38 -9.80
CA GLU A 31 -1.98 12.99 -9.13
C GLU A 31 -1.35 14.09 -10.00
N LEU A 32 -1.35 15.32 -9.50
CA LEU A 32 -0.86 16.53 -10.19
C LEU A 32 0.28 17.22 -9.42
N ILE A 33 0.70 16.65 -8.30
CA ILE A 33 1.82 17.16 -7.53
C ILE A 33 3.11 16.94 -8.33
N ALA A 34 3.79 18.03 -8.69
CA ALA A 34 4.95 18.01 -9.58
C ALA A 34 6.15 17.21 -9.05
N SER A 35 6.21 16.96 -7.75
CA SER A 35 7.25 16.17 -7.10
C SER A 35 6.92 14.68 -7.00
N GLU A 36 5.69 14.27 -7.32
CA GLU A 36 5.23 12.89 -7.16
C GLU A 36 5.25 12.11 -8.48
N ASN A 37 5.36 10.79 -8.34
CA ASN A 37 5.39 9.85 -9.46
C ASN A 37 5.06 8.44 -8.94
N TYR A 38 4.71 7.53 -9.85
CA TYR A 38 4.52 6.12 -9.54
C TYR A 38 5.77 5.32 -9.92
N THR A 39 6.39 4.68 -8.93
CA THR A 39 7.55 3.82 -9.18
C THR A 39 7.14 2.47 -9.77
N SER A 40 8.05 1.82 -10.49
CA SER A 40 7.82 0.44 -10.94
C SER A 40 7.82 -0.54 -9.75
N PRO A 41 7.07 -1.66 -9.82
CA PRO A 41 7.08 -2.71 -8.78
C PRO A 41 8.41 -3.47 -8.59
N ARG A 42 9.51 -3.04 -9.22
CA ARG A 42 10.76 -3.80 -9.37
C ARG A 42 11.94 -3.07 -8.77
#